data_AF-A0A1Y0H7J5-F1
#
_entry.id   AF-A0A1Y0H7J5-F1
#
_cell.length_a   1.000
_cell.length_b   1.000
_cell.length_c   1.000
_cell.angle_alpha   90.00
_cell.angle_beta   90.00
_cell.angle_gamma   90.00
#
_symmetry.space_group_name_H-M   'P 1'
#
loop_
_entity.id
_entity.type
_entity.pdbx_description
1 polymer ?
#
loop_
_entity_poly.entity_id
_entity_poly.type
_entity_poly.pdbx_seq_one_letter_code
_entity_poly.pdbx_strand_id
1 'polypeptide(L)'
;MSEVKPWILPQVERMALERPGRIASALAAIFAHDTDLQIELTAMAVQEDMVELNEAAAYLNLSPDVLAKRVTALSEQEELSDDMARVKKDVGGVARLVSSPVAIWEVVREYRRLGAVDQVLECMPMLSELDVRAALSYAGRNPDEIGRDIKRYEEHLERTRAAYPFADAR
;
A
#
# COMPACT_ATOMS: atom_id res chain seq x y z
N MET A 1 -13.19 20.28 7.34
CA MET A 1 -11.85 19.91 7.86
C MET A 1 -10.86 20.93 7.35
N SER A 2 -10.09 21.59 8.24
CA SER A 2 -9.03 22.50 7.81
C SER A 2 -7.84 21.67 7.36
N GLU A 3 -7.49 21.75 6.08
CA GLU A 3 -6.31 21.10 5.54
C GLU A 3 -5.03 21.65 6.19
N VAL A 4 -4.13 20.76 6.61
CA VAL A 4 -2.81 21.15 7.14
C VAL A 4 -2.02 21.77 6.01
N LYS A 5 -1.56 23.02 6.18
CA LYS A 5 -0.79 23.69 5.14
C LYS A 5 0.59 23.02 4.97
N PRO A 6 1.05 22.76 3.74
CA PRO A 6 2.30 22.01 3.49
C PRO A 6 3.54 22.58 4.17
N TRP A 7 3.58 23.90 4.40
CA TRP A 7 4.70 24.56 5.07
C TRP A 7 4.74 24.35 6.58
N ILE A 8 3.70 23.80 7.21
CA ILE A 8 3.61 23.63 8.68
C ILE A 8 4.56 22.53 9.16
N LEU A 9 4.53 21.34 8.56
CA LEU A 9 5.31 20.19 9.04
C LEU A 9 6.83 20.47 9.09
N PRO A 10 7.46 21.09 8.06
CA PRO A 10 8.88 21.44 8.15
C PRO A 10 9.22 22.43 9.27
N GLN A 11 8.26 23.28 9.69
CA GLN A 11 8.49 24.19 10.82
C GLN A 11 8.35 23.48 12.16
N VAL A 12 7.48 22.47 12.25
CA VAL A 12 7.33 21.64 13.45
C VAL A 12 8.61 20.84 13.69
N GLU A 13 9.18 20.22 12.66
CA GLU A 13 10.48 19.51 12.76
C GLU A 13 11.60 20.46 13.22
N ARG A 14 11.73 21.63 12.58
CA ARG A 14 12.71 22.64 12.99
C ARG A 14 12.51 23.06 14.45
N MET A 15 11.27 23.26 14.88
CA MET A 15 10.95 23.63 16.25
C MET A 15 11.24 22.51 17.25
N ALA A 16 11.08 21.24 16.86
CA ALA A 16 11.44 20.11 17.70
C ALA A 16 12.94 20.10 18.02
N LEU A 17 13.78 20.51 17.07
CA LEU A 17 15.23 20.64 17.26
C LEU A 17 15.61 21.89 18.06
N GLU A 18 15.04 23.05 17.74
CA GLU A 18 15.43 24.34 18.35
C GLU A 18 14.80 24.57 19.73
N ARG A 19 13.57 24.05 19.95
CA ARG A 19 12.72 24.32 21.12
C ARG A 19 11.94 23.07 21.56
N PRO A 20 12.61 21.98 21.94
CA PRO A 20 11.97 20.68 22.21
C PRO A 20 10.86 20.76 23.26
N GLY A 21 11.04 21.54 24.33
CA GLY A 21 10.01 21.70 25.38
C GLY A 21 8.69 22.29 24.89
N ARG A 22 8.71 23.14 23.84
CA ARG A 22 7.50 23.75 23.27
C ARG A 22 6.68 22.72 22.50
N ILE A 23 7.34 21.85 21.75
CA ILE A 23 6.71 20.76 21.01
C ILE A 23 6.20 19.70 21.98
N ALA A 24 7.00 19.29 22.97
CA ALA A 24 6.56 18.33 24.00
C ALA A 24 5.29 18.80 24.72
N SER A 25 5.22 20.08 25.10
CA SER A 25 4.02 20.66 25.73
C SER A 25 2.82 20.71 24.78
N ALA A 26 3.05 20.96 23.48
CA ALA A 26 1.99 20.98 22.48
C ALA A 26 1.43 19.57 22.24
N LEU A 27 2.30 18.58 22.06
CA LEU A 27 1.93 17.17 21.89
C LEU A 27 1.22 16.64 23.12
N ALA A 28 1.69 16.96 24.32
CA ALA A 28 0.99 16.58 25.56
C ALA A 28 -0.44 17.13 25.62
N ALA A 29 -0.66 18.38 25.19
CA ALA A 29 -2.01 18.97 25.13
C ALA A 29 -2.89 18.28 24.07
N ILE A 30 -2.31 17.92 22.91
CA ILE A 30 -3.02 17.18 21.86
C ILE A 30 -3.42 15.79 22.38
N PHE A 31 -2.49 15.04 22.96
CA PHE A 31 -2.70 13.67 23.45
C PHE A 31 -3.66 13.61 24.65
N ALA A 32 -3.70 14.67 25.46
CA ALA A 32 -4.70 14.78 26.52
C ALA A 32 -6.14 14.92 25.97
N HIS A 33 -6.31 15.44 24.75
CA HIS A 33 -7.60 15.57 24.08
C HIS A 33 -7.92 14.41 23.15
N ASP A 34 -6.89 13.79 22.56
CA ASP A 34 -7.01 12.68 21.63
C ASP A 34 -5.98 11.60 21.97
N THR A 35 -6.39 10.70 22.87
CA THR A 35 -5.54 9.59 23.33
C THR A 35 -5.39 8.51 22.24
N ASP A 36 -6.38 8.39 21.34
CA ASP A 36 -6.30 7.44 20.23
C ASP A 36 -5.19 7.85 19.26
N LEU A 37 -5.05 9.16 18.97
CA LEU A 37 -3.94 9.68 18.16
C LEU A 37 -2.57 9.38 18.78
N GLN A 38 -2.43 9.44 20.11
CA GLN A 38 -1.17 9.09 20.79
C GLN A 38 -0.82 7.61 20.59
N ILE A 39 -1.83 6.74 20.70
CA ILE A 39 -1.68 5.30 20.49
C ILE A 39 -1.32 5.01 19.03
N GLU A 40 -1.99 5.66 18.09
CA GLU A 40 -1.76 5.53 16.65
C GLU A 40 -0.33 5.90 16.27
N LEU A 41 0.14 7.10 16.64
CA LEU A 41 1.51 7.54 16.36
C LEU A 41 2.58 6.63 16.99
N THR A 42 2.30 6.09 18.18
CA THR A 42 3.21 5.17 18.85
C THR A 42 3.23 3.81 18.15
N ALA A 43 2.08 3.32 17.68
CA ALA A 43 2.00 2.08 16.92
C ALA A 43 2.69 2.19 15.56
N MET A 44 2.56 3.35 14.87
CA MET A 44 3.32 3.64 13.65
C MET A 44 4.83 3.61 13.90
N ALA A 45 5.30 4.21 15.00
CA ALA A 45 6.72 4.18 15.37
C ALA A 45 7.25 2.76 15.63
N VAL A 46 6.42 1.85 16.19
CA VAL A 46 6.77 0.43 16.32
C VAL A 46 6.85 -0.26 14.97
N GLN A 47 5.91 0.01 14.05
CA GLN A 47 5.89 -0.57 12.72
C GLN A 47 7.09 -0.15 11.86
N GLU A 48 7.57 1.08 12.03
CA GLU A 48 8.76 1.61 11.35
C GLU A 48 10.08 1.25 12.05
N ASP A 49 10.06 0.31 13.01
CA ASP A 49 11.22 -0.11 13.82
C ASP A 49 11.95 1.05 14.53
N MET A 50 11.24 2.15 14.84
CA MET A 50 11.80 3.30 15.56
C MET A 50 11.81 3.10 17.08
N VAL A 51 10.93 2.25 17.59
CA VAL A 51 10.82 1.90 19.02
C VAL A 51 10.39 0.45 19.18
N GLU A 52 10.95 -0.24 20.17
CA GLU A 52 10.59 -1.62 20.48
C GLU A 52 9.16 -1.70 21.06
N LEU A 53 8.41 -2.74 20.71
CA LEU A 53 7.01 -2.92 21.13
C LEU A 53 6.84 -2.84 22.66
N ASN A 54 7.77 -3.41 23.42
CA ASN A 54 7.71 -3.41 24.88
C ASN A 54 7.98 -2.03 25.48
N GLU A 55 8.88 -1.26 24.87
CA GLU A 55 9.18 0.12 25.28
C GLU A 55 7.99 1.04 24.99
N ALA A 56 7.41 0.90 23.80
CA ALA A 56 6.21 1.63 23.40
C ALA A 56 4.99 1.30 24.28
N ALA A 57 4.80 0.03 24.63
CA ALA A 57 3.72 -0.39 25.54
C ALA A 57 3.90 0.19 26.94
N ALA A 58 5.14 0.22 27.45
CA ALA A 58 5.45 0.85 28.73
C ALA A 58 5.20 2.37 28.70
N TYR A 59 5.57 3.06 27.62
CA TYR A 59 5.32 4.48 27.43
C TYR A 59 3.83 4.84 27.47
N LEU A 60 2.99 4.03 26.82
CA LEU A 60 1.53 4.22 26.80
C LEU A 60 0.82 3.68 28.05
N ASN A 61 1.55 3.03 28.96
CA ASN A 61 0.98 2.29 30.10
C ASN A 61 -0.09 1.27 29.66
N LEU A 62 0.19 0.55 28.56
CA LEU A 62 -0.64 -0.52 28.00
C LEU A 62 0.07 -1.86 28.11
N SER A 63 -0.69 -2.96 28.06
CA SER A 63 -0.09 -4.29 27.88
C SER A 63 0.47 -4.44 26.46
N PRO A 64 1.63 -5.10 26.26
CA PRO A 64 2.19 -5.37 24.93
C PRO A 64 1.19 -6.02 23.97
N ASP A 65 0.34 -6.93 24.45
CA ASP A 65 -0.67 -7.61 23.62
C ASP A 65 -1.72 -6.66 23.02
N VAL A 66 -2.08 -5.60 23.74
CA VAL A 66 -3.05 -4.61 23.27
C VAL A 66 -2.42 -3.72 22.20
N LEU A 67 -1.18 -3.28 22.43
CA LEU A 67 -0.43 -2.49 21.45
C LEU A 67 -0.14 -3.31 20.19
N ALA A 68 0.27 -4.58 20.33
CA ALA A 68 0.48 -5.49 19.21
C ALA A 68 -0.76 -5.61 18.32
N LYS A 69 -1.94 -5.77 18.93
CA LYS A 69 -3.22 -5.79 18.17
C LYS A 69 -3.48 -4.49 17.41
N ARG A 70 -3.07 -3.34 17.95
CA ARG A 70 -3.23 -2.04 17.27
C ARG A 70 -2.24 -1.89 16.12
N VAL A 71 -0.97 -2.26 16.33
CA VAL A 71 0.05 -2.30 15.28
C VAL A 71 -0.44 -3.20 14.13
N THR A 72 -0.89 -4.42 14.42
CA THR A 72 -1.44 -5.32 13.39
C THR A 72 -2.65 -4.72 12.67
N ALA A 73 -3.59 -4.12 13.39
CA ALA A 73 -4.76 -3.49 12.77
C ALA A 73 -4.38 -2.31 11.87
N LEU A 74 -3.36 -1.52 12.24
CA LEU A 74 -2.84 -0.43 11.43
C LEU A 74 -2.11 -0.95 10.20
N SER A 75 -1.29 -2.00 10.34
CA SER A 75 -0.65 -2.65 9.18
C SER A 75 -1.70 -3.22 8.21
N GLU A 76 -2.78 -3.83 8.71
CA GLU A 76 -3.90 -4.30 7.89
C GLU A 76 -4.65 -3.13 7.20
N GLN A 77 -4.78 -1.98 7.87
CA GLN A 77 -5.36 -0.75 7.29
C GLN A 77 -4.43 -0.04 6.30
N GLU A 78 -3.12 -0.08 6.49
CA GLU A 78 -2.12 0.49 5.57
C GLU A 78 -1.92 -0.42 4.35
N GLU A 79 -1.96 -1.75 4.51
CA GLU A 79 -2.08 -2.68 3.37
C GLU A 79 -3.39 -2.45 2.57
N LEU A 80 -4.41 -1.84 3.18
CA LEU A 80 -5.62 -1.40 2.49
C LEU A 80 -5.47 -0.01 1.83
N SER A 81 -4.65 0.88 2.40
CA SER A 81 -4.52 2.29 2.00
C SER A 81 -3.40 2.53 0.98
N ASP A 82 -2.23 1.92 1.16
CA ASP A 82 -1.03 2.18 0.35
C ASP A 82 -1.03 1.37 -0.98
N ASP A 83 -1.77 0.26 -1.01
CA ASP A 83 -2.05 -0.51 -2.23
C ASP A 83 -3.00 0.23 -3.17
N MET A 84 -4.00 0.94 -2.63
CA MET A 84 -4.93 1.74 -3.44
C MET A 84 -4.26 2.98 -4.02
N ALA A 85 -3.29 3.58 -3.31
CA ALA A 85 -2.52 4.72 -3.82
C ALA A 85 -1.67 4.36 -5.06
N ARG A 86 -1.34 3.08 -5.24
CA ARG A 86 -0.57 2.56 -6.38
C ARG A 86 -1.43 2.08 -7.54
N VAL A 87 -2.75 2.11 -7.43
CA VAL A 87 -3.66 1.66 -8.48
C VAL A 87 -4.58 2.79 -8.93
N LYS A 88 -4.59 3.08 -10.23
CA LYS A 88 -5.50 4.03 -10.87
C LYS A 88 -6.35 3.33 -11.93
N LYS A 89 -7.56 3.83 -12.19
CA LYS A 89 -8.34 3.41 -13.37
C LYS A 89 -8.05 4.31 -14.55
N ASP A 90 -7.87 3.72 -15.74
CA ASP A 90 -7.78 4.49 -16.98
C ASP A 90 -9.17 4.94 -17.47
N VAL A 91 -9.21 5.68 -18.59
CA VAL A 91 -10.45 6.17 -19.21
C VAL A 91 -11.39 5.02 -19.63
N GLY A 92 -10.85 3.83 -19.86
CA GLY A 92 -11.62 2.61 -20.16
C GLY A 92 -12.10 1.86 -18.91
N GLY A 93 -11.80 2.37 -17.72
CA GLY A 93 -12.15 1.75 -16.45
C GLY A 93 -11.24 0.58 -16.04
N VAL A 94 -10.13 0.36 -16.75
CA VAL A 94 -9.17 -0.72 -16.45
C VAL A 94 -8.22 -0.25 -15.35
N ALA A 95 -8.10 -1.06 -14.30
CA ALA A 95 -7.16 -0.82 -13.22
C ALA A 95 -5.70 -1.00 -13.71
N ARG A 96 -4.85 -0.03 -13.41
CA ARG A 96 -3.43 0.03 -13.78
C ARG A 96 -2.59 0.49 -12.61
N LEU A 97 -1.31 0.12 -12.65
CA LEU A 97 -0.34 0.68 -11.73
C LEU A 97 -0.16 2.19 -11.96
N VAL A 98 0.14 2.93 -10.90
CA VAL A 98 0.43 4.37 -10.99
C VAL A 98 1.85 4.60 -11.52
N SER A 99 2.78 3.77 -11.06
CA SER A 99 4.22 3.74 -11.42
C SER A 99 4.50 3.25 -12.84
N SER A 100 3.55 2.52 -13.46
CA SER A 100 3.75 1.83 -14.73
C SER A 100 2.46 1.78 -15.56
N PRO A 101 2.51 1.80 -16.90
CA PRO A 101 1.32 1.63 -17.74
C PRO A 101 0.72 0.22 -17.66
N VAL A 102 1.38 -0.73 -16.99
CA VAL A 102 0.95 -2.11 -16.86
C VAL A 102 -0.41 -2.19 -16.14
N ALA A 103 -1.33 -2.96 -16.73
CA ALA A 103 -2.63 -3.21 -16.14
C ALA A 103 -2.54 -4.24 -15.01
N ILE A 104 -3.36 -4.07 -13.98
CA ILE A 104 -3.35 -4.97 -12.82
C ILE A 104 -3.65 -6.41 -13.24
N TRP A 105 -4.56 -6.60 -14.20
CA TRP A 105 -4.89 -7.93 -14.71
C TRP A 105 -3.71 -8.62 -15.40
N GLU A 106 -2.77 -7.88 -16.01
CA GLU A 106 -1.57 -8.44 -16.65
C GLU A 106 -0.63 -9.03 -15.60
N VAL A 107 -0.38 -8.28 -14.53
CA VAL A 107 0.44 -8.74 -13.39
C VAL A 107 -0.17 -9.99 -12.75
N VAL A 108 -1.49 -9.96 -12.52
CA VAL A 108 -2.21 -11.09 -11.90
C VAL A 108 -2.19 -12.32 -12.80
N ARG A 109 -2.34 -12.14 -14.13
CA ARG A 109 -2.26 -13.23 -15.10
C ARG A 109 -0.88 -13.89 -15.10
N GLU A 110 0.19 -13.09 -15.11
CA GLU A 110 1.55 -13.62 -15.05
C GLU A 110 1.84 -14.29 -13.71
N TYR A 111 1.39 -13.72 -12.59
CA TYR A 111 1.50 -14.36 -11.28
C TYR A 111 0.75 -15.69 -11.21
N ARG A 112 -0.47 -15.78 -11.77
CA ARG A 112 -1.22 -17.06 -11.85
C ARG A 112 -0.51 -18.11 -12.71
N ARG A 113 0.26 -17.69 -13.71
CA ARG A 113 1.04 -18.58 -14.59
C ARG A 113 2.33 -19.08 -13.93
N LEU A 114 3.00 -18.22 -13.15
CA LEU A 114 4.35 -18.46 -12.61
C LEU A 114 4.33 -18.93 -11.15
N GLY A 115 3.37 -18.46 -10.35
CA GLY A 115 3.17 -18.84 -8.95
C GLY A 115 4.11 -18.16 -7.94
N ALA A 116 5.02 -17.27 -8.37
CA ALA A 116 5.98 -16.60 -7.50
C ALA A 116 6.20 -15.13 -7.90
N VAL A 117 6.34 -14.25 -6.91
CA VAL A 117 6.57 -12.80 -7.11
C VAL A 117 7.90 -12.55 -7.82
N ASP A 118 8.97 -13.23 -7.42
CA ASP A 118 10.31 -13.05 -8.02
C ASP A 118 10.30 -13.35 -9.52
N GLN A 119 9.58 -14.39 -9.96
CA GLN A 119 9.46 -14.73 -11.38
C GLN A 119 8.64 -13.70 -12.16
N VAL A 120 7.65 -13.06 -11.52
CA VAL A 120 6.92 -11.95 -12.14
C VAL A 120 7.83 -10.75 -12.32
N LEU A 121 8.70 -10.45 -11.36
CA LEU A 121 9.69 -9.37 -11.46
C LEU A 121 10.73 -9.65 -12.56
N GLU A 122 11.13 -10.92 -12.74
CA GLU A 122 11.99 -11.32 -13.87
C GLU A 122 11.30 -11.09 -15.23
N CYS A 123 9.99 -11.36 -15.34
CA CYS A 123 9.22 -11.14 -16.56
C CYS A 123 8.83 -9.67 -16.79
N MET A 124 8.71 -8.90 -15.71
CA MET A 124 8.32 -7.49 -15.71
C MET A 124 9.33 -6.64 -14.90
N PRO A 125 10.57 -6.45 -15.41
CA PRO A 125 11.66 -5.82 -14.64
C PRO A 125 11.42 -4.33 -14.31
N MET A 126 10.43 -3.71 -14.94
CA MET A 126 10.03 -2.34 -14.67
C MET A 126 9.16 -2.20 -13.41
N LEU A 127 8.71 -3.32 -12.83
CA LEU A 127 7.89 -3.32 -11.62
C LEU A 127 8.77 -3.46 -10.38
N SER A 128 8.37 -2.79 -9.31
CA SER A 128 8.90 -3.06 -7.98
C SER A 128 8.13 -4.21 -7.31
N GLU A 129 8.72 -4.83 -6.28
CA GLU A 129 8.01 -5.83 -5.47
C GLU A 129 6.71 -5.27 -4.87
N LEU A 130 6.73 -3.99 -4.46
CA LEU A 130 5.56 -3.29 -3.95
C LEU A 130 4.45 -3.15 -5.01
N ASP A 131 4.81 -2.92 -6.28
CA ASP A 131 3.82 -2.87 -7.36
C ASP A 131 3.14 -4.24 -7.58
N VAL A 132 3.91 -5.33 -7.52
CA VAL A 132 3.38 -6.68 -7.66
C VAL A 132 2.46 -7.01 -6.49
N ARG A 133 2.88 -6.71 -5.25
CA ARG A 133 2.03 -6.91 -4.07
C ARG A 133 0.74 -6.08 -4.15
N ALA A 134 0.82 -4.81 -4.52
CA ALA A 134 -0.35 -3.94 -4.68
C ALA A 134 -1.31 -4.47 -5.74
N ALA A 135 -0.80 -4.99 -6.86
CA ALA A 135 -1.61 -5.60 -7.91
C ALA A 135 -2.34 -6.87 -7.43
N LEU A 136 -1.65 -7.76 -6.72
CA LEU A 136 -2.24 -8.99 -6.16
C LEU A 136 -3.29 -8.68 -5.10
N SER A 137 -2.99 -7.71 -4.24
CA SER A 137 -3.88 -7.24 -3.18
C SER A 137 -5.15 -6.60 -3.76
N TYR A 138 -5.01 -5.74 -4.78
CA TYR A 138 -6.14 -5.19 -5.53
C TYR A 138 -7.01 -6.28 -6.15
N ALA A 139 -6.38 -7.32 -6.71
CA ALA A 139 -7.08 -8.44 -7.33
C ALA A 139 -7.82 -9.33 -6.32
N GLY A 140 -7.26 -9.51 -5.11
CA GLY A 140 -7.95 -10.19 -4.01
C GLY A 140 -9.23 -9.47 -3.59
N ARG A 141 -9.24 -8.12 -3.66
CA ARG A 141 -10.40 -7.28 -3.34
C ARG A 141 -11.40 -7.14 -4.49
N ASN A 142 -10.94 -7.27 -5.74
CA ASN A 142 -11.75 -7.10 -6.94
C ASN A 142 -11.67 -8.32 -7.89
N PRO A 143 -11.95 -9.55 -7.42
CA PRO A 143 -11.67 -10.77 -8.18
C PRO A 143 -12.52 -10.86 -9.47
N ASP A 144 -13.77 -10.40 -9.42
CA ASP A 144 -14.67 -10.42 -10.59
C ASP A 144 -14.24 -9.45 -11.68
N GLU A 145 -13.70 -8.28 -11.30
CA GLU A 145 -13.18 -7.29 -12.25
C GLU A 145 -11.98 -7.86 -12.99
N ILE A 146 -10.99 -8.33 -12.26
CA ILE A 146 -9.77 -8.90 -12.83
C ILE A 146 -10.08 -10.15 -13.64
N GLY A 147 -10.99 -11.01 -13.17
CA GLY A 147 -11.43 -12.19 -13.91
C GLY A 147 -12.06 -11.84 -15.26
N ARG A 148 -12.90 -10.80 -15.33
CA ARG A 148 -13.49 -10.33 -16.60
C ARG A 148 -12.44 -9.79 -17.56
N ASP A 149 -11.49 -9.01 -17.06
CA ASP A 149 -10.46 -8.39 -17.92
C ASP A 149 -9.50 -9.44 -18.50
N ILE A 150 -9.06 -10.41 -17.69
CA ILE A 150 -8.26 -11.55 -18.17
C ILE A 150 -9.04 -12.31 -19.24
N LYS A 151 -10.31 -12.64 -18.98
CA LYS A 151 -11.14 -13.39 -19.93
C LYS A 151 -11.31 -12.64 -21.26
N ARG A 152 -11.57 -11.34 -21.23
CA ARG A 152 -11.68 -10.51 -22.44
C ARG A 152 -10.42 -10.54 -23.27
N TYR A 153 -9.26 -10.49 -22.62
CA TYR A 153 -7.97 -10.58 -23.29
C TYR A 153 -7.76 -11.96 -23.94
N GLU A 154 -8.06 -13.04 -23.22
CA GLU A 154 -7.96 -14.41 -23.75
C GLU A 154 -8.89 -14.64 -24.95
N GLU A 155 -10.15 -14.20 -24.87
CA GLU A 155 -11.10 -14.24 -25.99
C GLU A 155 -10.60 -13.44 -27.21
N HIS A 156 -9.92 -12.31 -26.98
CA HIS A 156 -9.32 -11.51 -28.04
C HIS A 156 -8.14 -12.22 -28.70
N LEU A 157 -7.26 -12.85 -27.91
CA LEU A 157 -6.16 -13.66 -28.41
C LEU A 157 -6.66 -14.85 -29.24
N GLU A 158 -7.65 -15.59 -28.75
CA GLU A 158 -8.25 -16.73 -29.46
C GLU A 158 -8.83 -16.30 -30.80
N ARG A 159 -9.57 -15.18 -30.83
CA ARG A 159 -10.13 -14.63 -32.08
C ARG A 159 -9.03 -14.22 -33.07
N THR A 160 -7.95 -13.62 -32.58
CA THR A 160 -6.82 -13.19 -33.41
C THR A 160 -6.06 -14.38 -33.98
N ARG A 161 -5.83 -15.42 -33.16
CA ARG A 161 -5.21 -16.68 -33.57
C ARG A 161 -6.04 -17.44 -34.60
N ALA A 162 -7.36 -17.47 -34.41
CA ALA A 162 -8.30 -18.05 -35.38
C ALA A 162 -8.33 -17.29 -36.71
N ALA A 163 -8.13 -15.97 -36.68
CA ALA A 163 -8.07 -15.13 -37.88
C ALA A 163 -6.73 -15.23 -38.63
N TYR A 164 -5.62 -15.52 -37.93
CA TYR A 164 -4.27 -15.59 -38.51
C TYR A 164 -3.50 -16.86 -38.07
N PRO A 165 -3.90 -18.06 -38.55
CA PRO A 165 -3.36 -19.33 -38.08
C PRO A 165 -1.87 -19.58 -38.44
N PHE A 166 -1.24 -18.75 -39.26
CA PHE A 166 0.16 -18.91 -39.70
C PHE A 166 1.14 -17.91 -39.06
N ALA A 167 0.71 -17.07 -38.12
CA ALA A 167 1.55 -16.01 -37.54
C ALA A 167 2.61 -16.52 -36.53
N ASP A 168 2.43 -17.71 -35.94
CA ASP A 168 3.33 -18.28 -34.91
C ASP A 168 4.43 -19.21 -35.47
N ALA A 169 4.59 -19.31 -36.79
CA ALA A 169 5.58 -20.16 -37.42
C ALA A 169 6.83 -19.36 -37.84
N ARG A 170 7.64 -18.92 -36.87
CA ARG A 170 9.02 -18.45 -37.12
C ARG A 170 9.92 -18.61 -35.91
#